data_AF-A0A0D8HIV3-F1
#
_entry.id   AF-A0A0D8HIV3-F1
#
_cell.length_a   1.000
_cell.length_b   1.000
_cell.length_c   1.000
_cell.angle_alpha   90.00
_cell.angle_beta   90.00
_cell.angle_gamma   90.00
#
_symmetry.space_group_name_H-M   'P 1'
#
loop_
_entity.id
_entity.type
_entity.pdbx_description
1 polymer ?
#
loop_
_entity_poly.entity_id
_entity_poly.type
_entity_poly.pdbx_seq_one_letter_code
_entity_poly.pdbx_strand_id
1 'polypeptide(L)' 'MRGVDPGSISDCAVCAKHIRFSAKLRPRQVIANVYEDGKWQRVEYFHEECYQIANAPYGNTQS' A
#
# COMPACT_ATOMS: atom_id res chain seq x y z
N MET A 1 -3.73 2.32 -8.35
CA MET A 1 -2.66 1.52 -7.68
C MET A 1 -1.32 1.83 -8.33
N ARG A 2 -0.20 1.91 -7.59
CA ARG A 2 1.10 2.38 -8.14
C ARG A 2 2.13 1.25 -8.23
N GLY A 3 3.05 1.31 -9.20
CA GLY A 3 4.26 0.47 -9.17
C GLY A 3 5.15 0.80 -7.97
N VAL A 4 5.94 -0.18 -7.52
CA VAL A 4 7.00 0.08 -6.54
C VAL A 4 8.18 0.71 -7.27
N ASP A 5 8.72 1.81 -6.74
CA ASP A 5 9.88 2.47 -7.31
C ASP A 5 11.20 1.94 -6.72
N PRO A 6 12.30 1.95 -7.49
CA PRO A 6 13.62 1.64 -6.96
C PRO A 6 13.97 2.53 -5.76
N GLY A 7 14.40 1.93 -4.65
CA GLY A 7 14.72 2.67 -3.42
C GLY A 7 13.52 3.05 -2.56
N SER A 8 12.30 2.63 -2.91
CA SER A 8 11.13 2.77 -2.02
C SER A 8 11.37 1.99 -0.73
N ILE A 9 11.18 2.64 0.41
CA ILE A 9 11.36 2.06 1.75
C ILE A 9 10.05 2.03 2.55
N SER A 10 9.03 1.37 2.02
CA SER A 10 7.70 1.30 2.66
C SER A 10 7.42 -0.09 3.19
N ASP A 11 6.86 -0.19 4.39
CA ASP A 11 6.40 -1.44 4.97
C ASP A 11 4.88 -1.58 4.84
N CYS A 12 4.43 -2.82 4.60
CA CYS A 12 3.01 -3.10 4.48
C CYS A 12 2.33 -3.07 5.85
N ALA A 13 1.29 -2.26 5.99
CA ALA A 13 0.54 -2.13 7.26
C ALA A 13 -0.26 -3.39 7.66
N VAL A 14 -0.42 -4.37 6.76
CA VAL A 14 -1.11 -5.66 7.06
C VAL A 14 -0.13 -6.73 7.52
N CYS A 15 0.96 -6.95 6.78
CA CYS A 15 1.89 -8.06 7.06
C CYS A 15 3.20 -7.64 7.72
N ALA A 16 3.41 -6.33 7.93
CA ALA A 16 4.63 -5.71 8.47
C ALA A 16 5.92 -6.00 7.68
N LYS A 17 5.82 -6.56 6.46
CA LYS A 17 6.97 -6.81 5.59
C LYS A 17 7.21 -5.64 4.65
N HIS A 18 8.47 -5.50 4.25
CA HIS A 18 8.88 -4.49 3.29
C HIS A 18 8.29 -4.70 1.90
N ILE A 19 7.82 -3.62 1.29
CA ILE A 19 7.36 -3.57 -0.08
C ILE A 19 8.58 -3.33 -0.97
N ARG A 20 9.24 -4.42 -1.37
CA ARG A 20 10.48 -4.35 -2.13
C ARG A 20 10.23 -4.11 -3.61
N PHE A 21 11.05 -3.23 -4.19
CA PHE A 21 11.20 -3.14 -5.64
C PHE A 21 11.77 -4.45 -6.21
N SER A 22 11.24 -4.87 -7.35
CA SER A 22 11.85 -5.92 -8.17
C SER A 22 11.61 -5.62 -9.65
N ALA A 23 12.68 -5.41 -10.41
CA ALA A 23 12.59 -5.13 -11.85
C ALA A 23 11.94 -6.28 -12.64
N LYS A 24 12.14 -7.53 -12.18
CA LYS A 24 11.58 -8.73 -12.80
C LYS A 24 10.07 -8.87 -12.53
N LEU A 25 9.66 -8.65 -11.28
CA LEU A 25 8.27 -8.87 -10.86
C LEU A 25 7.39 -7.65 -11.05
N ARG A 26 7.99 -6.44 -11.15
CA ARG A 26 7.28 -5.15 -11.22
C ARG A 26 6.12 -5.08 -10.22
N PRO A 27 6.38 -5.31 -8.92
CA PRO A 27 5.32 -5.38 -7.93
C PRO A 27 4.57 -4.05 -7.85
N ARG A 28 3.29 -4.15 -7.48
CA ARG A 28 2.43 -2.99 -7.23
C ARG A 28 2.21 -2.80 -5.73
N GLN A 29 2.02 -1.54 -5.37
CA GLN A 29 1.69 -1.12 -4.02
C GLN A 29 0.42 -0.28 -4.03
N VAL A 30 -0.28 -0.37 -2.92
CA VAL A 30 -1.39 0.51 -2.58
C VAL A 30 -0.88 1.55 -1.59
N ILE A 31 -1.25 2.81 -1.85
CA ILE A 31 -0.99 3.93 -0.96
C ILE A 31 -2.36 4.44 -0.54
N ALA A 32 -2.68 4.34 0.76
CA ALA A 32 -3.96 4.77 1.31
C ALA A 32 -3.75 5.95 2.27
N ASN A 33 -4.53 7.01 2.07
CA ASN A 33 -4.65 8.07 3.07
C ASN A 33 -5.63 7.61 4.15
N VAL A 34 -5.15 7.58 5.39
CA VAL A 34 -5.94 7.21 6.56
C VAL A 34 -6.50 8.48 7.18
N TYR A 35 -7.82 8.48 7.37
CA TYR A 35 -8.54 9.54 8.04
C TYR A 35 -9.17 8.99 9.31
N GLU A 36 -8.98 9.69 10.43
CA GLU A 36 -9.68 9.41 11.69
C GLU A 36 -10.51 10.64 12.05
N ASP A 37 -11.79 10.45 12.40
CA ASP A 37 -12.74 11.52 12.67
C ASP A 37 -12.83 12.60 11.57
N GLY A 38 -12.72 12.16 10.31
CA GLY A 38 -12.77 13.04 9.13
C GLY A 38 -11.51 13.90 8.93
N LYS A 39 -10.46 13.70 9.75
CA LYS A 39 -9.18 14.40 9.62
C LYS A 39 -8.13 13.47 9.05
N TRP A 40 -7.31 13.99 8.15
CA TRP A 40 -6.16 13.25 7.63
C TRP A 40 -5.19 12.98 8.78
N GLN A 41 -4.73 11.75 8.90
CA GLN A 41 -3.79 11.34 9.96
C GLN A 41 -2.44 10.91 9.40
N ARG A 42 -2.47 10.02 8.41
CA ARG A 42 -1.24 9.39 7.89
C ARG A 42 -1.47 8.75 6.53
N VAL A 43 -0.38 8.36 5.90
CA VAL A 43 -0.35 7.49 4.73
C VAL A 43 0.09 6.10 5.17
N GLU A 44 -0.65 5.08 4.74
CA GLU A 44 -0.27 3.68 4.90
C GLU A 44 0.00 3.04 3.53
N TYR A 45 0.94 2.09 3.52
CA TYR A 45 1.35 1.36 2.33
C TYR A 45 0.96 -0.11 2.46
N PHE A 46 0.65 -0.75 1.33
CA PHE A 46 0.28 -2.16 1.30
C PHE A 46 0.84 -2.83 0.06
N HIS A 47 1.19 -4.12 0.18
CA HIS A 47 1.23 -4.98 -0.99
C HIS A 47 -0.18 -5.05 -1.59
N GLU A 48 -0.26 -5.11 -2.92
CA GLU A 48 -1.54 -5.24 -3.63
C GLU A 48 -2.37 -6.42 -3.11
N GLU A 49 -1.74 -7.59 -2.95
CA GLU A 49 -2.35 -8.79 -2.38
C GLU A 49 -2.89 -8.57 -0.96
N CYS A 50 -2.10 -7.93 -0.10
CA CYS A 50 -2.49 -7.71 1.30
C CYS A 50 -3.67 -6.74 1.40
N TYR A 51 -3.72 -5.73 0.54
CA TYR A 51 -4.84 -4.79 0.50
C TYR A 51 -6.14 -5.46 0.09
N GLN A 52 -6.09 -6.38 -0.88
CA GLN A 52 -7.24 -7.17 -1.30
C GLN A 52 -7.70 -8.16 -0.23
N ILE A 53 -6.76 -8.86 0.42
CA ILE A 53 -7.05 -9.82 1.50
C ILE A 53 -7.70 -9.11 2.70
N ALA A 54 -7.27 -7.88 3.00
CA ALA A 54 -7.87 -7.03 4.03
C ALA A 54 -9.23 -6.42 3.62
N ASN A 55 -9.80 -6.84 2.49
CA ASN A 55 -11.06 -6.37 1.92
C ASN A 55 -11.10 -4.85 1.70
N ALA A 56 -9.99 -4.28 1.23
CA ALA A 56 -9.85 -2.86 0.94
C ALA A 56 -10.27 -1.97 2.13
N PRO A 57 -9.52 -1.98 3.24
CA PRO A 57 -9.92 -1.37 4.52
C PRO A 57 -10.17 0.15 4.42
N TYR A 58 -9.59 0.81 3.43
CA TYR A 58 -9.77 2.24 3.15
C TYR A 58 -10.52 2.50 1.83
N GLY A 59 -11.30 1.51 1.35
CA GLY A 59 -12.08 1.57 0.13
C GLY A 59 -11.28 1.22 -1.14
N ASN A 60 -11.98 1.26 -2.29
CA ASN A 60 -11.39 0.92 -3.57
C ASN A 60 -10.26 1.90 -3.92
N THR A 61 -9.07 1.37 -4.15
CA THR A 61 -7.95 2.17 -4.65
C THR A 61 -8.28 2.63 -6.04
N GLN A 62 -8.20 3.94 -6.28
CA GLN A 62 -8.32 4.46 -7.64
C GLN A 62 -7.22 3.81 -8.50
N SER A 63 -7.67 3.18 -9.59
CA SER A 63 -6.85 2.39 -10.52
C SER A 63 -5.81 3.25 -11.20
#